data_AF-A0A7Y7CM20-F1
#
_entry.id   AF-A0A7Y7CM20-F1
#
_cell.length_a   1.000
_cell.length_b   1.000
_cell.length_c   1.000
_cell.angle_alpha   90.00
_cell.angle_beta   90.00
_cell.angle_gamma   90.00
#
_symmetry.space_group_name_H-M   'P 1'
#
loop_
_entity.id
_entity.type
_entity.pdbx_description
1 polymer ?
#
loop_
_entity_poly.entity_id
_entity_poly.type
_entity_poly.pdbx_seq_one_letter_code
_entity_poly.pdbx_strand_id
1 'polypeptide(L)' 'KSDRTPLDVGMCFSNEPMLVIDGAFGVRLEDHFYMTENGPEWFTEPSHSIDDPFGYEA' A
#
# COMPACT_ATOMS: atom_id res chain seq x y z
N LYS A 1 17.31 11.40 -8.35
CA LYS A 1 16.25 12.39 -8.69
C LYS A 1 14.95 11.79 -8.18
N SER A 2 14.11 12.58 -7.51
CA SER A 2 12.76 12.14 -7.11
C SER A 2 11.74 12.62 -8.13
N ASP A 3 10.60 11.94 -8.21
CA ASP A 3 9.42 12.45 -8.91
C ASP A 3 8.88 13.69 -8.17
N ARG A 4 8.41 14.68 -8.92
CA ARG A 4 7.89 15.96 -8.43
C ARG A 4 6.47 16.23 -8.91
N THR A 5 5.86 15.28 -9.62
CA THR A 5 4.47 15.37 -10.09
C THR A 5 3.55 15.52 -8.88
N PRO A 6 2.76 16.60 -8.78
CA PRO A 6 1.77 16.73 -7.72
C PRO A 6 0.70 15.65 -7.84
N LEU A 7 0.22 15.16 -6.69
CA LEU A 7 -0.95 14.27 -6.65
C LEU A 7 -2.21 15.08 -6.99
N ASP A 8 -3.11 14.49 -7.77
CA ASP A 8 -4.40 15.08 -8.15
C ASP A 8 -5.54 14.08 -7.98
N VAL A 9 -6.76 14.58 -7.86
CA VAL A 9 -7.98 13.79 -7.64
C VAL A 9 -8.15 12.77 -8.78
N GLY A 10 -8.46 11.52 -8.41
CA GLY A 10 -8.64 10.41 -9.34
C GLY A 10 -7.36 9.70 -9.77
N MET A 11 -6.18 10.17 -9.37
CA MET A 11 -4.94 9.41 -9.58
C MET A 11 -4.92 8.15 -8.71
N CYS A 12 -4.43 7.04 -9.27
CA CYS A 12 -4.35 5.73 -8.61
C CYS A 12 -2.90 5.25 -8.54
N PHE A 13 -2.50 4.67 -7.40
CA PHE A 13 -1.13 4.20 -7.17
C PHE A 13 -1.12 2.90 -6.36
N SER A 14 -0.08 2.10 -6.52
CA SER A 14 0.29 1.07 -5.55
C SER A 14 1.01 1.71 -4.36
N ASN A 15 0.78 1.16 -3.16
CA ASN A 15 1.57 1.42 -1.96
C ASN A 15 2.18 0.09 -1.50
N GLU A 16 3.44 -0.14 -1.90
CA GLU A 16 4.06 -1.46 -1.80
C GLU A 16 5.54 -1.42 -1.34
N PRO A 17 5.84 -0.87 -0.15
CA PRO A 17 7.21 -0.70 0.32
C PRO A 17 7.83 -2.05 0.75
N MET A 18 8.24 -2.86 -0.22
CA MET A 18 8.84 -4.17 0.00
C MET A 18 10.13 -4.08 0.82
N LEU A 19 10.22 -4.91 1.85
CA LEU A 19 11.47 -5.20 2.55
C LEU A 19 12.12 -6.45 1.94
N VAL A 20 13.42 -6.38 1.69
CA VAL A 20 14.22 -7.50 1.19
C VAL A 20 15.37 -7.75 2.15
N ILE A 21 15.45 -8.97 2.69
CA ILE A 21 16.59 -9.46 3.46
C ILE A 21 17.34 -10.45 2.57
N ASP A 22 18.50 -10.03 2.06
CA ASP A 22 19.29 -10.82 1.13
C ASP A 22 19.70 -12.18 1.73
N GLY A 23 19.59 -13.23 0.93
CA GLY A 23 19.84 -14.61 1.36
C GLY A 23 18.83 -15.20 2.37
N ALA A 24 17.77 -14.46 2.74
CA ALA A 24 16.75 -14.92 3.67
C ALA A 24 15.34 -14.88 3.03
N PHE A 25 14.64 -13.75 3.13
CA PHE A 25 13.27 -13.59 2.63
C PHE A 25 12.94 -12.12 2.36
N GLY A 26 11.81 -11.88 1.69
CA GLY A 26 11.23 -10.56 1.53
C GLY A 26 9.77 -10.55 1.98
N VAL A 27 9.30 -9.38 2.37
CA VAL A 27 7.90 -9.15 2.75
C VAL A 27 7.42 -7.93 1.97
N ARG A 28 6.29 -8.07 1.28
CA ARG A 28 5.62 -6.99 0.57
C ARG A 28 4.15 -7.03 0.95
N LEU A 29 3.65 -5.91 1.46
CA LEU A 29 2.22 -5.61 1.53
C LEU A 29 1.97 -4.59 0.43
N GLU A 30 0.99 -4.86 -0.43
CA GLU A 30 0.67 -4.03 -1.59
C GLU A 30 -0.83 -3.83 -1.63
N ASP A 31 -1.22 -2.58 -1.43
CA ASP A 31 -2.59 -2.13 -1.57
C ASP A 31 -2.59 -0.89 -2.45
N HIS A 32 -3.61 -0.76 -3.29
CA HIS A 32 -3.77 0.43 -4.12
C HIS A 32 -4.62 1.46 -3.38
N PHE A 33 -4.31 2.74 -3.61
CA PHE A 33 -5.17 3.85 -3.20
C PHE A 33 -5.45 4.78 -4.37
N TYR A 34 -6.54 5.52 -4.28
CA TYR A 34 -6.87 6.62 -5.18
C TYR A 34 -7.01 7.93 -4.40
N MET A 35 -6.64 9.04 -5.03
CA MET A 35 -6.78 10.36 -4.43
C MET A 35 -8.22 10.87 -4.56
N THR A 36 -8.82 11.27 -3.44
CA THR A 36 -10.08 12.03 -3.39
C THR A 36 -9.81 13.51 -3.11
N GLU A 37 -10.86 14.34 -3.09
CA GLU A 37 -10.76 15.74 -2.66
C GLU A 37 -10.29 15.90 -1.21
N ASN A 38 -10.49 14.88 -0.36
CA ASN A 38 -10.19 14.92 1.08
C ASN A 38 -8.94 14.13 1.48
N GLY A 39 -8.26 13.48 0.53
CA GLY A 39 -7.11 12.61 0.79
C GLY A 39 -7.19 11.26 0.07
N PRO A 40 -6.22 10.36 0.28
CA PRO A 40 -6.24 9.03 -0.32
C PRO A 40 -7.32 8.14 0.32
N GLU A 41 -7.95 7.30 -0.50
CA GLU A 41 -8.83 6.21 -0.07
C GLU A 41 -8.31 4.88 -0.63
N TRP A 42 -8.37 3.83 0.17
CA TRP A 42 -7.93 2.50 -0.21
C TRP A 42 -8.94 1.82 -1.14
N PHE A 43 -8.42 1.09 -2.14
CA PHE A 43 -9.24 0.11 -2.86
C PHE A 43 -9.47 -1.15 -2.02
N THR A 44 -8.46 -1.54 -1.24
CA THR A 44 -8.46 -2.70 -0.32
C THR A 44 -7.82 -2.29 1.00
N GLU A 45 -8.44 -2.69 2.12
CA GLU A 45 -7.87 -2.39 3.44
C GLU A 45 -6.56 -3.15 3.65
N PRO A 46 -5.50 -2.49 4.17
CA PRO A 46 -4.22 -3.14 4.43
C PRO A 46 -4.30 -4.34 5.37
N SER A 47 -3.39 -5.30 5.19
CA SER A 47 -3.34 -6.50 6.03
C SER A 47 -3.26 -6.20 7.52
N HIS A 48 -4.06 -6.91 8.32
CA HIS A 48 -4.11 -6.72 9.77
C HIS A 48 -2.86 -7.26 10.47
N SER A 49 -2.48 -8.51 10.19
CA SER A 49 -1.28 -9.15 10.74
C SER A 49 -0.67 -10.16 9.77
N ILE A 50 0.44 -10.78 10.18
CA ILE A 50 1.14 -11.82 9.39
C ILE A 50 0.33 -13.12 9.28
N ASP A 51 -0.46 -13.44 10.31
CA ASP A 51 -1.25 -14.65 10.46
C ASP A 51 -2.75 -14.44 10.19
N ASP A 52 -3.22 -13.19 10.20
CA ASP A 52 -4.55 -12.78 9.73
C ASP A 52 -4.41 -11.62 8.72
N PRO A 53 -4.02 -11.90 7.47
CA PRO A 53 -3.75 -10.87 6.48
C PRO A 53 -5.00 -10.15 5.95
N PHE A 54 -6.20 -10.64 6.27
CA PHE A 54 -7.47 -10.05 5.85
C PHE A 54 -8.35 -9.58 7.02
N GLY A 55 -7.91 -9.76 8.26
CA GLY A 55 -8.62 -9.30 9.45
C GLY A 55 -9.93 -10.05 9.70
N TYR A 56 -10.05 -11.34 9.34
CA TYR A 56 -11.30 -12.08 9.53
C TYR A 56 -11.61 -12.39 10.99
N GLU A 57 -10.58 -12.42 11.85
CA GLU A 57 -10.69 -12.73 13.28
C GLU A 57 -10.48 -11.50 14.18
N ALA A 58 -10.28 -10.31 13.58
CA ALA A 58 -9.86 -9.06 14.23
C ALA A 58 -11.00 -8.27 14.92
#